data_AF-A0A2P7YIR1-F1
#
_entry.id   AF-A0A2P7YIR1-F1
#
_cell.length_a   1.000
_cell.length_b   1.000
_cell.length_c   1.000
_cell.angle_alpha   90.00
_cell.angle_beta   90.00
_cell.angle_gamma   90.00
#
_symmetry.space_group_name_H-M   'P 1'
#
loop_
_entity.id
_entity.type
_entity.pdbx_description
1 polymer ?
#
loop_
_entity_poly.entity_id
_entity_poly.type
_entity_poly.pdbx_seq_one_letter_code
_entity_poly.pdbx_strand_id
1 'polypeptide(L)'
;MSEQKSKADIIEERRSNLPLPEEPPVASDFNSSDASTVNVGSGGRSDKFSTGDASLRDPATGDSGVRVDPNSASGNVSSLSGVGREGKEGLGGLPSDALASGRNNDKVADTMNADKGYPHKSDPTTKQ
;
A
#
# COMPACT_ATOMS: atom_id res chain seq x y z
N MET A 1 -30.81 46.64 56.16
CA MET A 1 -30.55 47.49 54.98
C MET A 1 -29.85 46.61 53.96
N SER A 2 -30.54 46.25 52.88
CA SER A 2 -29.98 45.39 51.82
C SER A 2 -29.16 46.28 50.89
N GLU A 3 -27.84 46.18 50.94
CA GLU A 3 -26.94 46.81 49.97
C GLU A 3 -27.14 46.12 48.61
N GLN A 4 -28.08 46.63 47.81
CA GLN A 4 -28.24 46.20 46.43
C GLN A 4 -27.09 46.77 45.60
N LYS A 5 -25.94 46.09 45.58
CA LYS A 5 -24.87 46.33 44.59
C LYS A 5 -25.47 46.29 43.18
N SER A 6 -25.06 47.21 42.32
CA SER A 6 -25.55 47.21 40.95
C SER A 6 -25.05 45.95 40.23
N LYS A 7 -25.80 45.46 39.23
CA LYS A 7 -25.38 44.27 38.45
C LYS A 7 -24.02 44.48 37.78
N ALA A 8 -23.69 45.72 37.44
CA ALA A 8 -22.39 46.08 36.85
C ALA A 8 -21.26 45.85 37.85
N ASP A 9 -21.41 46.30 39.09
CA ASP A 9 -20.39 46.16 40.15
C ASP A 9 -20.12 44.69 40.48
N ILE A 10 -21.16 43.85 40.50
CA ILE A 10 -21.03 42.41 40.76
C ILE A 10 -20.26 41.71 39.63
N ILE A 11 -20.45 42.16 38.38
CA ILE A 11 -19.77 41.58 37.22
C ILE A 11 -18.27 41.95 37.24
N GLU A 12 -17.96 43.19 37.61
CA GLU A 12 -16.58 43.68 37.67
C GLU A 12 -15.80 43.02 38.82
N GLU A 13 -16.41 42.88 39.99
CA GLU A 13 -15.86 42.14 41.14
C GLU A 13 -15.57 40.67 40.81
N ARG A 14 -16.42 40.03 39.99
CA ARG A 14 -16.17 38.64 39.57
C ARG A 14 -15.10 38.54 38.51
N ARG A 15 -15.06 39.45 37.53
CA ARG A 15 -14.04 39.45 36.47
C ARG A 15 -12.62 39.62 37.03
N SER A 16 -12.44 40.47 38.03
CA SER A 16 -11.13 40.69 38.66
C SER A 16 -10.66 39.50 39.50
N ASN A 17 -11.58 38.65 39.96
CA ASN A 17 -11.29 37.45 40.75
C ASN A 17 -11.24 36.16 39.90
N LEU A 18 -11.33 36.25 38.57
CA LEU A 18 -11.09 35.08 37.74
C LEU A 18 -9.60 34.74 37.77
N PRO A 19 -9.22 33.49 38.11
CA PRO A 19 -7.83 33.06 38.01
C PRO A 19 -7.37 33.21 36.55
N LEU A 20 -6.12 33.63 36.37
CA LEU A 20 -5.50 33.62 35.05
C LEU A 20 -5.61 32.20 34.49
N PRO A 21 -5.97 32.03 33.20
CA PRO A 21 -5.93 30.72 32.58
C PRO A 21 -4.53 30.13 32.78
N GLU A 22 -4.46 28.89 33.24
CA GLU A 22 -3.21 28.14 33.26
C GLU A 22 -2.59 28.16 31.87
N GLU A 23 -1.27 28.23 31.79
CA GLU A 23 -0.56 28.16 30.52
C GLU A 23 -1.06 26.93 29.74
N PRO A 24 -1.32 27.07 28.43
CA PRO A 24 -1.73 25.92 27.65
C PRO A 24 -0.70 24.82 27.85
N PRO A 25 -1.14 23.55 28.02
CA PRO A 25 -0.21 22.46 28.20
C PRO A 25 0.84 22.53 27.09
N VAL A 26 2.11 22.40 27.49
CA VAL A 26 3.26 22.42 26.59
C VAL A 26 2.92 21.59 25.36
N ALA A 27 3.22 22.12 24.16
CA ALA A 27 2.96 21.43 22.91
C ALA A 27 3.41 19.97 23.04
N SER A 28 2.51 19.03 22.73
CA SER A 28 2.84 17.61 22.78
C SER A 28 4.15 17.38 22.02
N ASP A 29 5.08 16.67 22.66
CA ASP A 29 6.41 16.32 22.13
C ASP A 29 6.31 15.25 21.02
N PHE A 30 5.27 15.39 20.19
CA PHE A 30 4.90 14.53 19.09
C PHE A 30 5.89 14.79 17.96
N ASN A 31 7.12 14.31 18.14
CA ASN A 31 8.09 14.10 17.07
C ASN A 31 7.60 12.95 16.16
N SER A 32 6.39 13.09 15.58
CA SER A 32 5.82 12.15 14.60
C SER A 32 6.54 12.17 13.26
N SER A 33 7.54 13.02 13.10
CA SER A 33 8.33 13.12 11.87
C SER A 33 9.62 12.30 11.93
N ASP A 34 10.09 11.91 13.11
CA ASP A 34 11.30 11.10 13.24
C ASP A 34 10.94 9.63 13.50
N ALA A 35 10.88 8.87 12.41
CA ALA A 35 10.61 7.44 12.42
C ALA A 35 11.59 6.63 13.30
N SER A 36 12.74 7.18 13.69
CA SER A 36 13.72 6.51 14.56
C SER A 36 13.35 6.56 16.05
N THR A 37 12.49 7.49 16.45
CA THR A 37 12.07 7.69 17.85
C THR A 37 10.77 6.99 18.21
N VAL A 38 9.93 6.71 17.20
CA VAL A 38 8.75 5.88 17.38
C VAL A 38 9.18 4.43 17.36
N ASN A 39 8.80 3.67 18.39
CA ASN A 39 9.11 2.25 18.56
C ASN A 39 8.29 1.37 17.59
N VAL A 40 8.18 1.80 16.32
CA VAL A 40 7.82 0.94 15.21
C VAL A 40 9.06 0.10 14.99
N GLY A 41 9.14 -1.03 15.70
CA GLY A 41 10.23 -1.98 15.50
C GLY A 41 10.40 -2.15 14.00
N SER A 42 11.60 -1.85 13.50
CA SER A 42 11.93 -1.96 12.08
C SER A 42 11.43 -3.32 11.67
N GLY A 43 10.31 -3.39 10.96
CA GLY A 43 9.72 -4.63 10.48
C GLY A 43 10.71 -5.17 9.48
N GLY A 44 11.75 -5.81 9.98
CA GLY A 44 12.97 -6.09 9.27
C GLY A 44 12.57 -6.83 8.02
N ARG A 45 13.01 -6.30 6.88
CA ARG A 45 12.84 -6.94 5.58
C ARG A 45 13.25 -8.39 5.76
N SER A 46 12.29 -9.31 5.85
CA SER A 46 12.63 -10.72 5.99
C SER A 46 13.35 -11.11 4.70
N ASP A 47 14.58 -11.60 4.82
CA ASP A 47 15.46 -11.95 3.70
C ASP A 47 14.87 -13.02 2.75
N LYS A 48 13.72 -13.61 3.11
CA LYS A 48 13.10 -14.74 2.40
C LYS A 48 12.14 -14.36 1.26
N PHE A 49 11.93 -13.08 0.96
CA PHE A 49 11.30 -12.73 -0.33
C PHE A 49 12.41 -12.61 -1.37
N SER A 50 12.67 -13.72 -2.07
CA SER A 50 13.70 -13.78 -3.11
C SER A 50 13.37 -12.88 -4.31
N THR A 51 12.09 -12.51 -4.49
CA THR A 51 11.59 -11.71 -5.61
C THR A 51 10.50 -10.75 -5.12
N GLY A 52 10.77 -9.46 -5.23
CA GLY A 52 9.87 -8.38 -4.82
C GLY A 52 10.40 -7.04 -5.32
N ASP A 53 9.59 -6.35 -6.11
CA ASP A 53 9.86 -5.00 -6.60
C ASP A 53 9.46 -3.97 -5.54
N ALA A 54 9.92 -2.72 -5.71
CA ALA A 54 9.55 -1.55 -4.92
C ALA A 54 8.02 -1.46 -4.69
N SER A 55 7.21 -1.92 -5.65
CA SER A 55 5.75 -2.02 -5.55
C SER A 55 5.19 -2.77 -4.35
N LEU A 56 5.95 -3.73 -3.80
CA LEU A 56 5.51 -4.53 -2.64
C LEU A 56 6.20 -4.12 -1.33
N ARG A 57 7.26 -3.31 -1.42
CA ARG A 57 8.25 -3.10 -0.35
C ARG A 57 8.37 -1.66 0.09
N ASP A 58 8.17 -0.73 -0.82
CA ASP A 58 8.31 0.68 -0.56
C ASP A 58 6.94 1.30 -0.24
N PRO A 59 6.91 2.45 0.45
CA PRO A 59 5.66 3.15 0.74
C PRO A 59 4.80 3.29 -0.52
N ALA A 60 3.49 3.11 -0.40
CA ALA A 60 2.53 3.24 -1.51
C ALA A 60 2.34 4.71 -1.93
N THR A 61 3.44 5.39 -2.25
CA THR A 61 3.48 6.78 -2.71
C THR A 61 3.29 6.91 -4.22
N GLY A 62 3.32 5.79 -4.93
CA GLY A 62 3.10 5.72 -6.37
C GLY A 62 1.79 5.06 -6.77
N ASP A 63 1.31 5.33 -7.98
CA ASP A 63 0.13 4.66 -8.54
C ASP A 63 0.48 3.22 -8.98
N SER A 64 -0.53 2.37 -9.12
CA SER A 64 -0.35 0.97 -9.50
C SER A 64 -0.21 0.83 -11.01
N GLY A 65 0.86 0.17 -11.48
CA GLY A 65 1.04 -0.19 -12.90
C GLY A 65 -0.03 -1.12 -13.46
N VAL A 66 -0.93 -1.67 -12.63
CA VAL A 66 -2.12 -2.41 -13.09
C VAL A 66 -3.23 -1.46 -13.55
N ARG A 67 -3.31 -0.27 -12.94
CA ARG A 67 -4.38 0.71 -13.17
C ARG A 67 -3.96 1.81 -14.14
N VAL A 68 -2.67 2.09 -14.21
CA VAL A 68 -2.09 3.16 -15.02
C VAL A 68 -1.01 2.58 -15.91
N ASP A 69 -0.99 3.00 -17.18
CA ASP A 69 0.11 2.66 -18.07
C ASP A 69 1.41 3.29 -17.55
N PRO A 70 2.40 2.48 -17.14
CA PRO A 70 3.67 2.99 -16.61
C PRO A 70 4.47 3.81 -17.62
N ASN A 71 4.20 3.68 -18.94
CA ASN A 71 4.82 4.49 -19.99
C ASN A 71 4.03 5.75 -20.33
N SER A 72 2.78 5.86 -19.87
CA SER A 72 1.89 6.98 -20.21
C SER A 72 1.79 8.02 -19.10
N ALA A 73 2.40 7.77 -17.94
CA ALA A 73 2.39 8.69 -16.81
C ALA A 73 3.81 9.20 -16.51
N SER A 74 4.01 10.52 -16.56
CA SER A 74 5.12 11.21 -15.90
C SER A 74 4.91 11.23 -14.37
N GLY A 75 4.60 10.08 -13.79
CA GLY A 75 4.27 9.89 -12.38
C GLY A 75 5.06 8.73 -11.81
N ASN A 76 5.22 8.72 -10.49
CA ASN A 76 5.79 7.58 -9.79
C ASN A 76 4.76 6.42 -9.87
N VAL A 77 4.85 5.58 -10.91
CA VAL A 77 4.01 4.39 -11.08
C VAL A 77 4.87 3.18 -10.75
N SER A 78 4.43 2.39 -9.77
CA SER A 78 5.19 1.21 -9.39
C SER A 78 5.00 0.12 -10.43
N SER A 79 6.11 -0.34 -11.01
CA SER A 79 6.12 -1.50 -11.91
C SER A 79 5.69 -2.75 -11.15
N LEU A 80 5.06 -3.72 -11.82
CA LEU A 80 4.82 -5.05 -11.23
C LEU A 80 5.62 -6.13 -11.97
N SER A 81 6.53 -5.76 -12.87
CA SER A 81 7.42 -6.73 -13.52
C SER A 81 8.41 -7.32 -12.51
N GLY A 82 8.71 -8.61 -12.65
CA GLY A 82 9.64 -9.32 -11.78
C GLY A 82 9.13 -9.64 -10.37
N VAL A 83 7.82 -9.51 -10.11
CA VAL A 83 7.22 -9.90 -8.82
C VAL A 83 6.50 -11.25 -8.89
N GLY A 84 6.30 -11.89 -7.73
CA GLY A 84 5.57 -13.16 -7.65
C GLY A 84 6.23 -14.29 -8.46
N ARG A 85 5.46 -14.94 -9.34
CA ARG A 85 5.94 -16.04 -10.19
C ARG A 85 6.92 -15.58 -11.28
N GLU A 86 6.67 -14.43 -11.91
CA GLU A 86 7.57 -13.87 -12.92
C GLU A 86 8.99 -13.73 -12.37
N GLY A 87 9.11 -13.13 -11.19
CA GLY A 87 10.39 -13.03 -10.50
C GLY A 87 10.96 -14.38 -10.08
N LYS A 88 10.14 -15.24 -9.46
CA LYS A 88 10.62 -16.52 -8.89
C LYS A 88 11.12 -17.49 -9.96
N GLU A 89 10.46 -17.50 -11.12
CA GLU A 89 10.71 -18.43 -12.22
C GLU A 89 11.56 -17.79 -13.34
N GLY A 90 11.92 -16.50 -13.21
CA GLY A 90 12.77 -15.78 -14.17
C GLY A 90 12.09 -15.58 -15.53
N LEU A 91 10.77 -15.38 -15.53
CA LEU A 91 9.97 -15.26 -16.75
C LEU A 91 10.12 -13.86 -17.36
N GLY A 92 10.15 -13.77 -18.70
CA GLY A 92 10.23 -12.49 -19.41
C GLY A 92 8.91 -11.71 -19.49
N GLY A 93 7.87 -12.18 -18.78
CA GLY A 93 6.53 -11.60 -18.78
C GLY A 93 5.56 -12.40 -17.93
N LEU A 94 4.28 -12.04 -18.00
CA LEU A 94 3.22 -12.72 -17.25
C LEU A 94 3.15 -14.21 -17.66
N PRO A 95 3.03 -15.14 -16.70
CA PRO A 95 2.87 -16.56 -17.04
C PRO A 95 1.53 -16.81 -17.73
N SER A 96 1.51 -17.76 -18.67
CA SER A 96 0.35 -18.03 -19.55
C SER A 96 -0.92 -18.43 -18.82
N ASP A 97 -0.81 -19.07 -17.65
CA ASP A 97 -1.94 -19.46 -16.80
C ASP A 97 -2.54 -18.30 -15.98
N ALA A 98 -1.84 -17.17 -15.85
CA ALA A 98 -2.39 -15.97 -15.21
C ALA A 98 -3.37 -15.20 -16.10
N LEU A 99 -3.42 -15.49 -17.40
CA LEU A 99 -4.33 -14.85 -18.33
C LEU A 99 -5.67 -15.57 -18.37
N ALA A 100 -6.74 -14.83 -18.07
CA ALA A 100 -8.11 -15.32 -18.23
C ALA A 100 -8.43 -15.78 -19.67
N SER A 101 -7.73 -15.24 -20.67
CA SER A 101 -7.92 -15.60 -22.08
C SER A 101 -7.21 -16.90 -22.48
N GLY A 102 -6.22 -17.36 -21.71
CA GLY A 102 -5.40 -18.54 -22.03
C GLY A 102 -4.62 -18.44 -23.36
N ARG A 103 -4.53 -17.25 -23.97
CA ARG A 103 -3.85 -17.04 -25.26
C ARG A 103 -2.43 -16.55 -25.04
N ASN A 104 -1.47 -17.29 -25.56
CA ASN A 104 -0.06 -16.91 -25.56
C ASN A 104 0.17 -15.80 -26.60
N ASN A 105 0.93 -14.78 -26.24
CA ASN A 105 1.46 -13.77 -27.14
C ASN A 105 2.90 -13.41 -26.73
N ASP A 106 3.57 -12.58 -27.51
CA ASP A 106 4.99 -12.24 -27.34
C ASP A 106 5.34 -11.62 -25.97
N LYS A 107 4.34 -11.18 -25.22
CA LYS A 107 4.47 -10.56 -23.89
C LYS A 107 4.14 -11.53 -22.74
N VAL A 108 3.91 -12.80 -23.05
CA VAL A 108 3.46 -13.83 -22.11
C VAL A 108 4.44 -14.99 -22.14
N ALA A 109 4.91 -15.40 -20.96
CA ALA A 109 5.76 -16.55 -20.83
C ALA A 109 4.92 -17.84 -20.88
N ASP A 110 5.23 -18.73 -21.81
CA ASP A 110 4.54 -20.02 -21.89
C ASP A 110 5.00 -20.93 -20.75
N THR A 111 4.10 -21.15 -19.80
CA THR A 111 4.30 -22.02 -18.63
C THR A 111 3.46 -23.30 -18.71
N MET A 112 2.72 -23.50 -19.80
CA MET A 112 1.94 -24.72 -19.99
C MET A 112 2.85 -25.83 -20.52
N ASN A 113 2.68 -27.04 -19.97
CA ASN A 113 3.35 -28.21 -20.52
C ASN A 113 2.83 -28.48 -21.94
N ALA A 114 3.71 -28.96 -22.82
CA ALA A 114 3.30 -29.41 -24.15
C ALA A 114 2.19 -30.45 -24.03
N ASP A 115 1.10 -30.23 -24.77
CA ASP A 115 0.05 -31.24 -24.90
C ASP A 115 0.65 -32.50 -25.52
N LYS A 116 0.65 -33.59 -24.76
CA LYS A 116 1.16 -34.89 -25.22
C LYS A 116 0.13 -35.65 -26.05
N GLY A 117 -1.01 -35.04 -26.33
CA GLY A 117 -2.13 -35.64 -27.04
C GLY A 117 -2.78 -36.76 -26.23
N TYR A 118 -3.72 -37.45 -26.88
CA TYR A 118 -4.32 -38.64 -26.28
C TYR A 118 -3.31 -39.78 -26.28
N PRO A 119 -3.24 -40.60 -25.21
CA PRO A 119 -2.55 -41.87 -25.29
C PRO A 119 -3.12 -42.67 -26.47
N HIS A 120 -2.27 -43.35 -27.23
CA HIS A 120 -2.54 -44.01 -28.53
C HIS A 120 -3.84 -44.85 -28.65
N LYS A 121 -4.49 -45.18 -27.53
CA LYS A 121 -5.73 -45.97 -27.43
C LYS A 121 -6.98 -45.14 -27.09
N SER A 122 -6.83 -43.84 -26.89
CA SER A 122 -7.88 -42.93 -26.40
C SER A 122 -8.13 -41.77 -27.36
N ASP A 123 -7.58 -41.80 -28.57
CA ASP A 123 -7.84 -40.79 -29.58
C ASP A 123 -9.28 -40.93 -30.13
N PRO A 124 -10.18 -39.96 -29.85
CA PRO A 124 -11.57 -40.02 -30.29
C PRO A 124 -11.74 -39.90 -31.82
N THR A 125 -10.71 -39.45 -32.54
CA THR A 125 -10.75 -39.30 -34.01
C THR A 125 -10.53 -40.61 -34.76
N THR A 126 -10.00 -41.63 -34.09
CA THR A 126 -9.78 -42.98 -34.67
C THR A 126 -11.00 -43.89 -34.62
N LYS A 127 -12.11 -43.44 -34.03
CA LYS A 127 -13.41 -44.13 -34.09
C LYS A 127 -14.25 -43.59 -35.24
N GLN A 128 -13.95 -44.02 -36.47
CA GLN A 128 -14.90 -44.02 -37.59
C GLN A 128 -15.03 -45.43 -38.15
#